data_AF-Q5AZQ7-F1
#
_entry.id   AF-Q5AZQ7-F1
#
_cell.length_a   1.000
_cell.length_b   1.000
_cell.length_c   1.000
_cell.angle_alpha   90.00
_cell.angle_beta   90.00
_cell.angle_gamma   90.00
#
_symmetry.space_group_name_H-M   'P 1'
#
loop_
_entity.id
_entity.type
_entity.pdbx_description
1 polymer ?
#
loop_
_entity_poly.entity_id
_entity_poly.type
_entity_poly.pdbx_seq_one_letter_code
_entity_poly.pdbx_strand_id
1 'polypeptide(L)'
;MADILTQLQTCLDQLATQFYATIGYLTTYHDNSPAIPPDNPTSAPALAKIQKNSTNPPIPAGAAAILNASQGSPSGAATGAVTPGPPAPNASAGSGAGEAGAARQEEGLPPRPDSPRTFTARQRELARDLVIKEQQIEYLISVLPGIGSSEAEQERRIRKLEEELRAVEEEREKRVRELRVLRRRVEEVLGAVEGGIYGGSSY
;
A
#
# COMPACT_ATOMS: atom_id res chain seq x y z
N MET A 1 14.38 -7.50 -2.10
CA MET A 1 14.12 -6.71 -0.88
C MET A 1 13.70 -5.33 -1.30
N ALA A 2 12.69 -4.73 -0.67
CA ALA A 2 12.41 -3.30 -0.87
C ALA A 2 13.46 -2.48 -0.13
N ASP A 3 13.76 -1.28 -0.64
CA ASP A 3 14.62 -0.31 0.05
C ASP A 3 13.93 0.21 1.32
N ILE A 4 14.71 0.43 2.38
CA ILE A 4 14.23 0.99 3.66
C ILE A 4 13.70 2.42 3.43
N LEU A 5 14.25 3.18 2.47
CA LEU A 5 13.69 4.48 2.07
C LEU A 5 12.30 4.34 1.44
N THR A 6 12.09 3.33 0.58
CA THR A 6 10.76 3.01 0.02
C THR A 6 9.79 2.54 1.12
N GLN A 7 10.26 1.76 2.09
CA GLN A 7 9.46 1.33 3.23
C GLN A 7 9.06 2.52 4.12
N LEU A 8 9.97 3.47 4.35
CA LEU A 8 9.72 4.70 5.11
C LEU A 8 8.70 5.60 4.40
N GLN A 9 8.83 5.79 3.08
CA GLN A 9 7.84 6.49 2.26
C GLN A 9 6.45 5.84 2.36
N THR A 10 6.39 4.50 2.27
CA THR A 10 5.14 3.74 2.40
C THR A 10 4.53 3.88 3.80
N CYS A 11 5.35 3.95 4.85
CA CYS A 11 4.90 4.13 6.23
C CYS A 11 4.33 5.54 6.47
N LEU A 12 4.97 6.57 5.90
CA LEU A 12 4.51 7.96 5.95
C LEU A 12 3.17 8.14 5.23
N ASP A 13 3.00 7.55 4.04
CA ASP A 13 1.75 7.58 3.28
C ASP A 13 0.59 6.89 4.01
N GLN A 14 0.86 5.74 4.64
CA GLN A 14 -0.09 5.06 5.53
C GLN A 14 -0.48 5.94 6.72
N LEU A 15 0.49 6.59 7.38
CA LEU A 15 0.27 7.47 8.53
C LEU A 15 -0.53 8.73 8.14
N ALA A 16 -0.26 9.33 6.97
CA ALA A 16 -1.04 10.46 6.46
C ALA A 16 -2.50 10.07 6.15
N THR A 17 -2.69 8.90 5.51
CA THR A 17 -4.00 8.31 5.27
C THR A 17 -4.74 8.03 6.59
N GLN A 18 -4.03 7.52 7.60
CA GLN A 18 -4.57 7.22 8.92
C GLN A 18 -4.94 8.47 9.71
N PHE A 19 -4.17 9.56 9.64
CA PHE A 19 -4.57 10.84 10.24
C PHE A 19 -5.87 11.35 9.63
N TYR A 20 -6.00 11.34 8.30
CA TYR A 20 -7.23 11.75 7.62
C TYR A 20 -8.41 10.86 8.02
N ALA A 21 -8.24 9.53 8.01
CA ALA A 21 -9.27 8.58 8.43
C ALA A 21 -9.67 8.73 9.91
N THR A 22 -8.70 9.01 10.79
CA THR A 22 -8.94 9.23 12.23
C THR A 22 -9.73 10.51 12.47
N ILE A 23 -9.32 11.62 11.85
CA ILE A 23 -10.05 12.90 11.94
C ILE A 23 -11.45 12.75 11.33
N GLY A 24 -11.56 12.09 10.17
CA GLY A 24 -12.84 11.78 9.53
C GLY A 24 -13.78 10.97 10.44
N TYR A 25 -13.27 9.89 11.05
CA TYR A 25 -14.01 9.06 12.02
C TYR A 25 -14.48 9.89 13.22
N LEU A 26 -13.57 10.65 13.85
CA LEU A 26 -13.91 11.53 14.97
C LEU A 26 -15.00 12.54 14.56
N THR A 27 -14.91 13.16 13.37
CA THR A 27 -15.88 14.15 12.85
C THR A 27 -17.20 13.54 12.33
N THR A 28 -17.32 12.22 12.21
CA THR A 28 -18.54 11.54 11.71
C THR A 28 -19.26 10.70 12.75
N TYR A 29 -18.55 10.03 13.65
CA TYR A 29 -19.13 9.08 14.62
C TYR A 29 -19.24 9.61 16.06
N HIS A 30 -18.77 10.83 16.36
CA HIS A 30 -18.97 11.40 17.70
C HIS A 30 -20.45 11.63 17.99
N ASP A 31 -20.87 11.21 19.19
CA ASP A 31 -22.17 11.60 19.72
C ASP A 31 -22.19 13.13 19.89
N ASN A 32 -23.14 13.78 19.22
CA ASN A 32 -23.29 15.24 19.22
C ASN A 32 -24.13 15.74 20.41
N SER A 33 -24.14 14.97 21.51
CA SER A 33 -24.75 15.35 22.77
C SER A 33 -24.20 16.70 23.25
N PRO A 34 -25.05 17.73 23.43
CA PRO A 34 -24.60 19.02 23.92
C PRO A 34 -24.09 18.89 25.36
N ALA A 35 -23.00 19.59 25.69
CA ALA A 35 -22.38 19.57 27.02
C ALA A 35 -23.26 20.19 28.13
N ILE A 36 -24.36 20.84 27.73
CA ILE A 36 -25.43 21.34 28.60
C ILE A 36 -26.72 20.72 28.05
N PRO A 37 -27.48 19.94 28.83
CA PRO A 37 -28.79 19.45 28.41
C PRO A 37 -29.70 20.64 28.10
N PRO A 38 -30.36 20.70 26.93
CA PRO A 38 -31.30 21.78 26.63
C PRO A 38 -32.54 21.62 27.53
N ASP A 39 -32.99 22.74 28.10
CA ASP A 39 -34.18 22.83 28.97
C ASP A 39 -35.49 22.42 28.24
N ASN A 40 -35.42 22.29 26.92
CA ASN A 40 -36.46 21.75 26.05
C ASN A 40 -35.90 20.65 25.10
N PRO A 41 -36.55 19.46 25.02
CA PRO A 41 -36.01 18.30 24.30
C PRO A 41 -35.93 18.47 22.77
N THR A 42 -36.48 19.54 22.21
CA THR A 42 -36.57 19.80 20.76
C THR A 42 -35.42 20.67 20.23
N SER A 43 -34.53 21.19 21.09
CA SER A 43 -33.48 22.15 20.66
C SER A 43 -32.20 21.52 20.12
N ALA A 44 -32.11 20.19 19.99
CA ALA A 44 -30.96 19.54 19.38
C ALA A 44 -30.88 19.88 17.86
N PRO A 45 -29.83 20.58 17.38
CA PRO A 45 -29.73 20.94 15.98
C PRO A 45 -29.44 19.69 15.13
N ALA A 46 -30.38 19.34 14.24
CA ALA A 46 -30.23 18.16 13.38
C ALA A 46 -28.98 18.27 12.48
N LEU A 47 -28.00 17.39 12.72
CA LEU A 47 -26.68 17.41 12.06
C LEU A 47 -26.73 17.34 10.52
N ALA A 48 -27.84 16.85 9.96
CA ALA A 48 -28.13 16.80 8.53
C ALA A 48 -28.07 18.18 7.82
N LYS A 49 -28.01 19.29 8.56
CA LYS A 49 -27.93 20.66 8.00
C LYS A 49 -26.51 21.25 7.94
N ILE A 50 -25.50 20.58 8.48
CA ILE A 50 -24.11 21.06 8.39
C ILE A 50 -23.52 20.61 7.04
N GLN A 51 -23.23 21.57 6.15
CA GLN A 51 -22.51 21.31 4.90
C GLN A 51 -21.08 20.85 5.23
N LYS A 52 -20.85 19.53 5.23
CA LYS A 52 -19.50 18.95 5.32
C LYS A 52 -18.77 19.12 3.98
N ASN A 53 -17.44 19.26 4.05
CA ASN A 53 -16.61 19.66 2.90
C ASN A 53 -16.72 18.66 1.73
N SER A 54 -16.61 19.18 0.50
CA SER A 54 -16.89 18.44 -0.73
C SER A 54 -16.06 17.16 -0.83
N THR A 55 -16.73 16.01 -0.96
CA THR A 55 -16.09 14.71 -1.21
C THR A 55 -15.75 14.56 -2.69
N ASN A 56 -14.80 15.38 -3.15
CA ASN A 56 -13.99 15.04 -4.31
C ASN A 56 -12.76 14.27 -3.78
N PRO A 57 -12.55 12.99 -4.14
CA PRO A 57 -11.32 12.30 -3.77
C PRO A 57 -10.11 12.98 -4.43
N PRO A 58 -8.91 12.91 -3.83
CA PRO A 58 -7.71 13.49 -4.41
C PRO A 58 -7.36 12.77 -5.72
N ILE A 59 -7.73 13.37 -6.85
CA ILE A 59 -7.38 12.91 -8.19
C ILE A 59 -5.85 12.95 -8.30
N PRO A 60 -5.15 11.86 -8.67
CA PRO A 60 -3.70 11.89 -8.85
C PRO A 60 -3.34 12.93 -9.92
N ALA A 61 -2.29 13.72 -9.65
CA ALA A 61 -2.03 15.00 -10.33
C ALA A 61 -2.01 14.95 -11.87
N GLY A 62 -1.65 13.79 -12.47
CA GLY A 62 -1.68 13.60 -13.92
C GLY A 62 -3.07 13.58 -14.56
N ALA A 63 -4.13 13.23 -13.83
CA ALA A 63 -5.49 13.14 -14.39
C ALA A 63 -6.30 14.44 -14.28
N ALA A 64 -5.97 15.32 -13.33
CA ALA A 64 -6.62 16.63 -13.18
C ALA A 64 -6.45 17.53 -14.42
N ALA A 65 -5.32 17.39 -15.14
CA ALA A 65 -5.04 18.13 -16.37
C ALA A 65 -5.96 17.75 -17.55
N ILE A 66 -6.51 16.53 -17.56
CA ILE A 66 -7.29 16.01 -18.70
C ILE A 66 -8.75 16.48 -18.61
N LEU A 67 -9.31 16.51 -17.40
CA LEU A 67 -10.72 16.88 -17.17
C LEU A 67 -11.00 18.38 -17.38
N ASN A 68 -10.00 19.23 -17.16
CA ASN A 68 -10.16 20.69 -17.20
C ASN A 68 -10.19 21.28 -18.62
N ALA A 69 -10.04 20.45 -19.67
CA ALA A 69 -9.98 20.88 -21.06
C ALA A 69 -11.32 20.74 -21.82
N SER A 70 -12.35 20.14 -21.21
CA SER A 70 -13.53 19.64 -21.94
C SER A 70 -14.90 19.94 -21.28
N GLN A 71 -15.20 21.22 -21.06
CA GLN A 71 -16.59 21.70 -21.07
C GLN A 71 -16.69 23.22 -21.21
N GLY A 72 -17.17 23.67 -22.37
CA GLY A 72 -17.50 25.07 -22.63
C GLY A 72 -18.86 25.18 -23.32
N SER A 73 -19.70 26.08 -22.77
CA SER A 73 -20.94 26.62 -23.37
C SER A 73 -22.18 25.70 -23.44
N PRO A 74 -23.42 26.27 -23.51
CA PRO A 74 -24.63 25.57 -23.04
C PRO A 74 -25.82 25.48 -24.03
N SER A 75 -26.64 24.42 -23.89
CA SER A 75 -28.05 24.26 -24.34
C SER A 75 -28.57 22.91 -23.80
N GLY A 76 -29.86 22.58 -23.65
CA GLY A 76 -31.10 23.35 -23.89
C GLY A 76 -32.36 22.48 -24.06
N ALA A 77 -32.77 21.76 -23.00
CA ALA A 77 -34.09 21.09 -22.81
C ALA A 77 -34.53 19.91 -23.73
N ALA A 78 -35.51 19.12 -23.22
CA ALA A 78 -36.45 18.20 -23.92
C ALA A 78 -35.89 16.92 -24.62
N THR A 79 -36.61 15.79 -24.79
CA THR A 79 -37.48 14.91 -23.94
C THR A 79 -37.97 13.70 -24.77
N GLY A 80 -38.14 12.50 -24.18
CA GLY A 80 -38.71 11.29 -24.82
C GLY A 80 -37.74 10.08 -24.82
N ALA A 81 -38.06 8.80 -24.51
CA ALA A 81 -39.28 7.97 -24.49
C ALA A 81 -39.75 7.44 -25.87
N VAL A 82 -40.23 6.18 -26.06
CA VAL A 82 -40.55 5.08 -25.09
C VAL A 82 -39.52 3.91 -25.16
N THR A 83 -39.73 2.57 -25.37
CA THR A 83 -40.86 1.64 -25.70
C THR A 83 -40.49 0.18 -25.27
N PRO A 84 -41.40 -0.77 -24.92
CA PRO A 84 -41.05 -1.99 -24.13
C PRO A 84 -41.39 -3.38 -24.73
N GLY A 85 -41.13 -4.46 -23.97
CA GLY A 85 -41.53 -5.87 -24.21
C GLY A 85 -41.92 -6.66 -22.93
N PRO A 86 -42.57 -7.85 -23.02
CA PRO A 86 -43.64 -8.28 -22.08
C PRO A 86 -43.38 -9.60 -21.26
N PRO A 87 -44.35 -10.11 -20.43
CA PRO A 87 -44.04 -10.82 -19.16
C PRO A 87 -44.55 -12.29 -18.99
N ALA A 88 -44.30 -12.88 -17.80
CA ALA A 88 -44.82 -14.18 -17.32
C ALA A 88 -45.10 -14.17 -15.77
N PRO A 89 -45.89 -15.11 -15.19
CA PRO A 89 -46.74 -14.79 -14.03
C PRO A 89 -46.40 -15.43 -12.66
N ASN A 90 -47.19 -15.01 -11.66
CA ASN A 90 -47.19 -15.38 -10.22
C ASN A 90 -47.01 -16.86 -9.84
N ALA A 91 -46.34 -17.08 -8.71
CA ALA A 91 -46.60 -18.16 -7.76
C ALA A 91 -46.79 -17.57 -6.33
N SER A 92 -47.52 -18.25 -5.45
CA SER A 92 -48.12 -17.63 -4.26
C SER A 92 -47.30 -17.72 -2.97
N ALA A 93 -47.24 -16.60 -2.25
CA ALA A 93 -47.23 -16.46 -0.79
C ALA A 93 -46.72 -17.66 0.07
N GLY A 94 -45.42 -17.68 0.36
CA GLY A 94 -44.87 -18.36 1.53
C GLY A 94 -44.63 -17.35 2.67
N SER A 95 -45.28 -17.53 3.81
CA SER A 95 -45.14 -16.62 4.96
C SER A 95 -43.82 -16.87 5.71
N GLY A 96 -42.84 -15.97 5.54
CA GLY A 96 -41.55 -16.05 6.22
C GLY A 96 -40.88 -14.69 6.35
N ALA A 97 -41.18 -13.95 7.42
CA ALA A 97 -40.40 -12.78 7.81
C ALA A 97 -39.09 -13.22 8.50
N GLY A 98 -37.96 -12.52 8.37
CA GLY A 98 -37.77 -11.33 7.52
C GLY A 98 -36.47 -10.55 7.75
N GLU A 99 -35.46 -11.11 8.44
CA GLU A 99 -34.34 -10.32 8.99
C GLU A 99 -33.03 -10.37 8.16
N ALA A 100 -33.03 -10.99 6.98
CA ALA A 100 -31.82 -11.16 6.16
C ALA A 100 -31.63 -10.10 5.03
N GLY A 101 -32.38 -8.98 5.05
CA GLY A 101 -32.53 -8.09 3.89
C GLY A 101 -31.79 -6.74 3.90
N ALA A 102 -31.35 -6.23 5.05
CA ALA A 102 -31.04 -4.80 5.20
C ALA A 102 -29.69 -4.33 4.58
N ALA A 103 -28.78 -5.24 4.22
CA ALA A 103 -27.36 -4.93 4.03
C ALA A 103 -26.96 -4.36 2.65
N ARG A 104 -27.85 -3.68 1.91
CA ARG A 104 -27.58 -3.23 0.52
C ARG A 104 -28.11 -1.85 0.10
N GLN A 105 -28.72 -1.02 0.97
CA GLN A 105 -29.34 0.25 0.58
C GLN A 105 -29.21 1.41 1.60
N GLU A 106 -28.00 1.70 2.10
CA GLU A 106 -27.66 2.95 2.84
C GLU A 106 -26.40 3.65 2.23
N GLU A 107 -26.17 3.52 0.91
CA GLU A 107 -24.96 3.95 0.18
C GLU A 107 -24.86 5.49 -0.05
N GLY A 108 -25.04 6.29 1.00
CA GLY A 108 -24.94 7.76 0.91
C GLY A 108 -25.46 8.57 2.10
N LEU A 109 -26.06 7.94 3.11
CA LEU A 109 -26.35 8.62 4.38
C LEU A 109 -25.09 8.68 5.26
N PRO A 110 -24.93 9.69 6.13
CA PRO A 110 -23.87 9.67 7.13
C PRO A 110 -24.08 8.44 8.04
N PRO A 111 -23.00 7.74 8.42
CA PRO A 111 -23.11 6.58 9.30
C PRO A 111 -23.70 6.98 10.65
N ARG A 112 -24.45 6.06 11.26
CA ARG A 112 -25.06 6.29 12.58
C ARG A 112 -23.94 6.51 13.61
N PRO A 113 -24.04 7.49 14.53
CA PRO A 113 -23.04 7.71 15.57
C PRO A 113 -22.78 6.43 16.37
N ASP A 114 -21.50 6.17 16.67
CA ASP A 114 -21.13 5.04 17.51
C ASP A 114 -21.52 5.32 18.97
N SER A 115 -21.89 4.28 19.72
CA SER A 115 -22.19 4.46 21.16
C SER A 115 -20.99 5.11 21.86
N PRO A 116 -21.17 5.94 22.91
CA PRO A 116 -20.04 6.64 23.54
C PRO A 116 -18.96 5.68 24.04
N ARG A 117 -19.33 4.48 24.50
CA ARG A 117 -18.39 3.42 24.87
C ARG A 117 -17.61 2.86 23.67
N THR A 118 -18.28 2.66 22.53
CA THR A 118 -17.64 2.24 21.27
C THR A 118 -16.71 3.34 20.74
N PHE A 119 -17.16 4.59 20.76
CA PHE A 119 -16.41 5.74 20.29
C PHE A 119 -15.12 5.94 21.10
N THR A 120 -15.19 5.96 22.44
CA THR A 120 -14.00 6.03 23.30
C THR A 120 -13.06 4.82 23.11
N ALA A 121 -13.59 3.62 22.88
CA ALA A 121 -12.78 2.44 22.61
C ALA A 121 -11.99 2.58 21.29
N ARG A 122 -12.67 2.92 20.18
CA ARG A 122 -12.00 3.13 18.88
C ARG A 122 -11.08 4.36 18.88
N GLN A 123 -11.42 5.44 19.60
CA GLN A 123 -10.52 6.59 19.77
C GLN A 123 -9.20 6.15 20.43
N ARG A 124 -9.26 5.29 21.45
CA ARG A 124 -8.06 4.74 22.11
C ARG A 124 -7.30 3.74 21.23
N GLU A 125 -8.00 3.01 20.37
CA GLU A 125 -7.41 2.09 19.39
C GLU A 125 -6.65 2.85 18.30
N LEU A 126 -7.28 3.83 17.66
CA LEU A 126 -6.69 4.72 16.65
C LEU A 126 -5.49 5.49 17.22
N ALA A 127 -5.61 6.03 18.44
CA ALA A 127 -4.49 6.71 19.12
C ALA A 127 -3.32 5.76 19.46
N ARG A 128 -3.60 4.49 19.79
CA ARG A 128 -2.54 3.49 20.00
C ARG A 128 -1.83 3.16 18.69
N ASP A 129 -2.59 2.93 17.61
CA ASP A 129 -2.01 2.54 16.32
C ASP A 129 -1.15 3.66 15.72
N LEU A 130 -1.58 4.93 15.86
CA LEU A 130 -0.75 6.09 15.51
C LEU A 130 0.58 6.13 16.28
N VAL A 131 0.59 5.84 17.59
CA VAL A 131 1.83 5.77 18.39
C VAL A 131 2.71 4.58 17.97
N ILE A 132 2.12 3.45 17.61
CA ILE A 132 2.86 2.29 17.09
C ILE A 132 3.45 2.60 15.69
N LYS A 133 2.75 3.38 14.86
CA LYS A 133 3.25 3.85 13.56
C LYS A 133 4.41 4.83 13.71
N GLU A 134 4.34 5.76 14.66
CA GLU A 134 5.46 6.66 14.96
C GLU A 134 6.69 5.86 15.44
N GLN A 135 6.51 4.90 16.35
CA GLN A 135 7.59 4.00 16.79
C GLN A 135 8.14 3.13 15.64
N GLN A 136 7.30 2.71 14.68
CA GLN A 136 7.74 2.03 13.47
C GLN A 136 8.62 2.96 12.60
N ILE A 137 8.27 4.24 12.49
CA ILE A 137 9.03 5.25 11.74
C ILE A 137 10.36 5.57 12.45
N GLU A 138 10.36 5.81 13.76
CA GLU A 138 11.59 5.97 14.56
C GLU A 138 12.53 4.77 14.38
N TYR A 139 11.99 3.55 14.47
CA TYR A 139 12.76 2.32 14.25
C TYR A 139 13.35 2.25 12.84
N LEU A 140 12.54 2.48 11.79
CA LEU A 140 13.04 2.51 10.41
C LEU A 140 14.16 3.55 10.23
N ILE A 141 13.99 4.75 10.78
CA ILE A 141 15.00 5.83 10.73
C ILE A 141 16.30 5.38 11.43
N SER A 142 16.21 4.71 12.59
CA SER A 142 17.38 4.17 13.31
C SER A 142 18.09 2.99 12.61
N VAL A 143 17.45 2.37 11.61
CA VAL A 143 18.00 1.23 10.84
C VAL A 143 18.43 1.65 9.43
N LEU A 144 18.22 2.92 9.03
CA LEU A 144 18.64 3.43 7.73
C LEU A 144 20.17 3.25 7.52
N PRO A 145 20.60 2.56 6.45
CA PRO A 145 22.01 2.32 6.21
C PRO A 145 22.74 3.63 5.88
N GLY A 146 23.83 3.90 6.61
CA GLY A 146 24.65 5.09 6.42
C GLY A 146 24.35 6.27 7.35
N ILE A 147 23.29 6.23 8.17
CA ILE A 147 23.07 7.26 9.20
C ILE A 147 24.29 7.41 10.11
N GLY A 148 24.61 8.64 10.51
CA GLY A 148 25.77 8.98 11.33
C GLY A 148 27.13 8.90 10.64
N SER A 149 27.26 8.19 9.51
CA SER A 149 28.50 8.19 8.71
C SER A 149 28.57 9.40 7.78
N SER A 150 29.73 10.04 7.72
CA SER A 150 29.93 11.21 6.85
C SER A 150 30.14 10.80 5.38
N GLU A 151 29.75 11.66 4.43
CA GLU A 151 29.98 11.43 2.99
C GLU A 151 31.46 11.09 2.70
N ALA A 152 32.40 11.85 3.28
CA ALA A 152 33.84 11.60 3.14
C ALA A 152 34.30 10.28 3.81
N GLU A 153 33.57 9.74 4.77
CA GLU A 153 33.82 8.40 5.33
C GLU A 153 33.23 7.29 4.45
N GLN A 154 32.02 7.49 3.92
CA GLN A 154 31.42 6.59 2.93
C GLN A 154 32.30 6.50 1.67
N GLU A 155 32.78 7.63 1.14
CA GLU A 155 33.69 7.69 0.00
C GLU A 155 35.02 6.96 0.26
N ARG A 156 35.65 7.18 1.43
CA ARG A 156 36.86 6.44 1.84
C ARG A 156 36.60 4.93 1.99
N ARG A 157 35.42 4.54 2.48
CA ARG A 157 35.01 3.14 2.59
C ARG A 157 34.77 2.51 1.21
N ILE A 158 34.17 3.26 0.27
CA ILE A 158 33.99 2.83 -1.13
C ILE A 158 35.35 2.59 -1.79
N ARG A 159 36.27 3.57 -1.76
CA ARG A 159 37.63 3.41 -2.31
C ARG A 159 38.36 2.19 -1.75
N LYS A 160 38.30 1.98 -0.43
CA LYS A 160 38.89 0.80 0.22
C LYS A 160 38.25 -0.52 -0.23
N LEU A 161 36.93 -0.54 -0.45
CA LEU A 161 36.23 -1.72 -0.99
C LEU A 161 36.54 -1.97 -2.47
N GLU A 162 36.79 -0.93 -3.26
CA GLU A 162 37.27 -1.04 -4.65
C GLU A 162 38.69 -1.63 -4.72
N GLU A 163 39.59 -1.19 -3.82
CA GLU A 163 40.94 -1.75 -3.66
C GLU A 163 40.89 -3.23 -3.22
N GLU A 164 40.06 -3.56 -2.24
CA GLU A 164 39.85 -4.94 -1.76
C GLU A 164 39.24 -5.85 -2.83
N LEU A 165 38.22 -5.38 -3.56
CA LEU A 165 37.65 -6.10 -4.70
C LEU A 165 38.70 -6.41 -5.76
N ARG A 166 39.51 -5.41 -6.14
CA ARG A 166 40.57 -5.58 -7.15
C ARG A 166 41.60 -6.63 -6.74
N ALA A 167 41.99 -6.67 -5.47
CA ALA A 167 42.91 -7.69 -4.95
C ALA A 167 42.29 -9.10 -4.97
N VAL A 168 41.01 -9.22 -4.63
CA VAL A 168 40.26 -10.50 -4.67
C VAL A 168 40.04 -10.97 -6.12
N GLU A 169 39.76 -10.06 -7.06
CA GLU A 169 39.67 -10.38 -8.48
C GLU A 169 41.01 -10.87 -9.05
N GLU A 170 42.12 -10.24 -8.66
CA GLU A 170 43.46 -10.70 -9.01
C GLU A 170 43.79 -12.10 -8.47
N GLU A 171 43.41 -12.43 -7.22
CA GLU A 171 43.59 -13.81 -6.73
C GLU A 171 42.69 -14.76 -7.52
N ARG A 172 41.42 -14.40 -7.74
CA ARG A 172 40.47 -15.20 -8.53
C ARG A 172 41.01 -15.50 -9.93
N GLU A 173 41.65 -14.54 -10.61
CA GLU A 173 42.32 -14.79 -11.88
C GLU A 173 43.54 -15.72 -11.78
N LYS A 174 44.33 -15.62 -10.70
CA LYS A 174 45.48 -16.50 -10.46
C LYS A 174 44.98 -17.95 -10.23
N ARG A 175 43.97 -18.15 -9.39
CA ARG A 175 43.29 -19.45 -9.19
C ARG A 175 42.67 -20.00 -10.47
N VAL A 176 42.01 -19.18 -11.27
CA VAL A 176 41.43 -19.61 -12.55
C VAL A 176 42.52 -19.99 -13.55
N ARG A 177 43.70 -19.35 -13.53
CA ARG A 177 44.87 -19.76 -14.33
C ARG A 177 45.46 -21.09 -13.84
N GLU A 178 45.61 -21.29 -12.53
CA GLU A 178 46.03 -22.56 -11.92
C GLU A 178 45.08 -23.70 -12.32
N LEU A 179 43.77 -23.51 -12.18
CA LEU A 179 42.74 -24.48 -12.57
C LEU A 179 42.77 -24.81 -14.07
N ARG A 180 43.04 -23.84 -14.96
CA ARG A 180 43.23 -24.07 -16.40
C ARG A 180 44.52 -24.84 -16.75
N VAL A 181 45.53 -24.82 -15.90
CA VAL A 181 46.74 -25.65 -16.05
C VAL A 181 46.48 -27.06 -15.51
N LEU A 182 45.87 -27.18 -14.34
CA LEU A 182 45.53 -28.47 -13.73
C LEU A 182 44.53 -29.25 -14.58
N ARG A 183 43.48 -28.59 -15.09
CA ARG A 183 42.51 -29.18 -16.04
C ARG A 183 43.22 -29.80 -17.24
N ARG A 184 44.12 -29.05 -17.90
CA ARG A 184 44.84 -29.56 -19.09
C ARG A 184 45.72 -30.77 -18.78
N ARG A 185 46.35 -30.83 -17.60
CA ARG A 185 47.10 -32.03 -17.16
C ARG A 185 46.18 -33.23 -16.93
N VAL A 186 44.98 -33.01 -16.39
CA VAL A 186 43.98 -34.09 -16.22
C VAL A 186 43.46 -34.56 -17.58
N GLU A 187 43.22 -33.65 -18.53
CA GLU A 187 42.82 -33.97 -19.91
C GLU A 187 43.93 -34.73 -20.68
N GLU A 188 45.19 -34.34 -20.49
CA GLU A 188 46.37 -35.01 -21.05
C GLU A 188 46.54 -36.44 -20.51
N VAL A 189 46.42 -36.63 -19.18
CA VAL A 189 46.45 -37.97 -18.55
C VAL A 189 45.25 -38.81 -18.97
N LEU A 190 44.05 -38.22 -19.06
CA LEU A 190 42.85 -38.93 -19.52
C LEU A 190 43.00 -39.40 -20.97
N GLY A 191 43.49 -38.53 -21.87
CA GLY A 191 43.74 -38.88 -23.27
C GLY A 191 44.85 -39.92 -23.45
N ALA A 192 45.87 -39.92 -22.58
CA ALA A 192 46.90 -40.97 -22.57
C ALA A 192 46.36 -42.33 -22.09
N VAL A 193 45.47 -42.33 -21.08
CA VAL A 193 44.77 -43.54 -20.61
C VAL A 193 43.79 -44.05 -21.65
N GLU A 194 43.02 -43.17 -22.29
CA GLU A 194 42.11 -43.48 -23.39
C GLU A 194 42.86 -44.09 -24.59
N GLY A 195 43.94 -43.44 -25.03
CA GLY A 195 44.81 -43.94 -26.09
C GLY A 195 45.47 -45.28 -25.75
N GLY A 196 45.84 -45.51 -24.49
CA GLY A 196 46.38 -46.79 -24.03
C GLY A 196 45.35 -47.92 -24.02
N ILE A 197 44.13 -47.66 -23.54
CA ILE A 197 43.04 -48.65 -23.45
C ILE A 197 42.52 -49.03 -24.84
N TYR A 198 42.23 -48.05 -25.70
CA TYR A 198 41.68 -48.32 -27.03
C TYR A 198 42.76 -48.69 -28.06
N GLY A 199 43.95 -48.07 -27.99
CA GLY A 199 45.08 -48.40 -28.87
C GLY A 199 45.65 -49.80 -28.64
N GLY A 200 45.56 -50.33 -27.42
CA GLY A 200 45.93 -51.71 -27.10
C GLY A 200 44.99 -52.79 -27.68
N SER A 201 43.84 -52.40 -28.24
CA SER A 201 42.80 -53.33 -28.72
C SER A 201 42.76 -53.51 -30.25
N SER A 202 43.82 -53.10 -30.97
CA SER A 202 43.88 -53.12 -32.44
C SER A 202 45.17 -53.78 -32.97
N TYR A 203 45.25 -55.11 -32.81
CA TYR A 203 46.19 -56.02 -33.48
C TYR A 203 45.40 -57.15 -34.18
#